data_AF-A0A6L8GX54-F1
#
_entry.id   AF-A0A6L8GX54-F1
#
_cell.length_a   1.000
_cell.length_b   1.000
_cell.length_c   1.000
_cell.angle_alpha   90.00
_cell.angle_beta   90.00
_cell.angle_gamma   90.00
#
_symmetry.space_group_name_H-M   'P 1'
#
loop_
_entity.id
_entity.type
_entity.pdbx_description
1 polymer ?
#
loop_
_entity_poly.entity_id
_entity_poly.type
_entity_poly.pdbx_seq_one_letter_code
_entity_poly.pdbx_strand_id
1 'polypeptide(L)' 'MKKEDTDIDIFRIDRSKLSVTSLFDTSDDKEYWLSKTPQERLAALELMRQINYGYDPTTARLERVFEIVEFPSD' A
#
# COMPACT_ATOMS: atom_id res chain seq x y z
N MET A 1 30.38 -14.37 8.31
CA MET A 1 29.56 -14.31 7.08
C MET A 1 28.54 -13.21 7.30
N LYS A 2 28.71 -12.04 6.66
CA LYS A 2 27.75 -10.94 6.79
C LYS A 2 26.45 -11.43 6.16
N LYS A 3 25.34 -11.41 6.91
CA LYS A 3 24.03 -11.66 6.32
C LYS A 3 23.76 -10.50 5.38
N GLU A 4 23.66 -10.81 4.11
CA GLU A 4 23.22 -9.86 3.10
C GLU A 4 21.72 -9.70 3.34
N ASP A 5 21.32 -8.48 3.72
CA ASP A 5 19.92 -8.14 3.99
C ASP A 5 19.15 -8.35 2.68
N THR A 6 18.41 -9.46 2.58
CA THR A 6 17.51 -9.71 1.45
C THR A 6 16.40 -8.66 1.42
N ASP A 7 15.91 -8.28 0.23
CA ASP A 7 14.83 -7.31 -0.05
C ASP A 7 13.51 -7.51 0.75
N ILE A 8 13.39 -8.55 1.57
CA ILE A 8 12.26 -8.80 2.44
C ILE A 8 12.41 -8.06 3.78
N ASP A 9 13.65 -7.78 4.23
CA ASP A 9 13.91 -7.11 5.51
C ASP A 9 13.50 -5.63 5.49
N ILE A 10 13.45 -4.98 4.32
CA ILE A 10 12.92 -3.61 4.16
C ILE A 10 11.41 -3.51 4.42
N PHE A 11 10.66 -4.61 4.32
CA PHE A 11 9.21 -4.63 4.62
C PHE A 11 8.90 -5.18 6.01
N ARG A 12 9.94 -5.46 6.82
CA ARG A 12 9.74 -6.02 8.17
C ARG A 12 9.21 -4.94 9.10
N ILE A 13 7.97 -5.11 9.57
CA ILE A 13 7.35 -4.24 10.56
C ILE A 13 8.18 -4.24 11.86
N ASP A 14 8.52 -3.04 12.34
CA ASP A 14 9.08 -2.86 13.68
C ASP A 14 7.99 -3.06 14.74
N ARG A 15 7.95 -4.27 15.30
CA ARG A 15 6.96 -4.65 16.31
C ARG A 15 7.14 -3.92 17.65
N SER A 16 8.29 -3.27 17.88
CA SER A 16 8.51 -2.46 19.09
C SER A 16 7.67 -1.19 19.11
N LYS A 17 7.12 -0.78 17.96
CA LYS A 17 6.25 0.39 17.81
C LYS A 17 4.76 0.07 17.88
N LEU A 18 4.39 -1.21 18.02
CA LEU A 18 3.00 -1.63 18.13
C LEU A 18 2.53 -1.52 19.58
N SER A 19 1.34 -0.97 19.79
CA SER A 19 0.64 -0.94 21.07
C SER A 19 -0.75 -1.55 20.91
N VAL A 20 -1.28 -2.12 22.00
CA VAL A 20 -2.66 -2.61 22.07
C VAL A 20 -3.48 -1.59 22.84
N THR A 21 -4.55 -1.10 22.23
CA THR A 21 -5.47 -0.10 22.79
C THR A 21 -6.90 -0.65 22.80
N SER A 22 -7.75 -0.12 23.69
CA SER A 22 -9.18 -0.45 23.71
C SER A 22 -9.88 0.20 22.51
N LEU A 23 -10.84 -0.52 21.93
CA LEU A 23 -11.68 0.04 20.86
C LEU A 23 -12.53 1.24 21.33
N PHE A 24 -12.78 1.35 22.63
CA PHE A 24 -13.60 2.41 23.22
C PHE A 24 -12.78 3.63 23.68
N ASP A 25 -11.45 3.55 23.64
CA ASP A 25 -10.58 4.68 23.96
C ASP A 25 -10.53 5.66 22.78
N THR A 26 -10.13 6.90 23.06
CA THR A 26 -9.91 7.88 21.99
C THR A 26 -8.67 7.47 21.19
N SER A 27 -8.82 7.35 19.87
CA SER A 27 -7.70 7.05 18.96
C SER A 27 -6.77 8.25 18.81
N ASP A 28 -5.46 8.00 18.85
CA ASP A 28 -4.37 8.96 18.58
C ASP A 28 -3.91 8.94 17.10
N ASP A 29 -4.58 8.17 16.24
CA ASP A 29 -4.23 8.02 14.83
C ASP A 29 -4.21 9.37 14.12
N LYS A 30 -5.19 10.23 14.41
CA LYS A 30 -5.34 11.53 13.76
C LYS A 30 -4.17 12.44 14.09
N GLU A 31 -3.84 12.57 15.38
CA GLU A 31 -2.70 13.35 15.86
C GLU A 31 -1.39 12.82 15.27
N TYR A 32 -1.22 11.50 15.25
CA TYR A 32 -0.07 10.85 14.63
C TYR A 32 0.08 11.24 13.15
N TRP A 33 -0.98 11.10 12.35
CA TRP A 33 -0.92 11.45 10.92
C TRP A 33 -0.70 12.95 10.69
N LEU A 34 -1.24 13.82 11.55
CA LEU A 34 -0.99 15.26 11.48
C LEU A 34 0.44 15.64 11.85
N SER A 35 1.14 14.81 12.65
CA SER A 35 2.56 15.02 12.97
C SER A 35 3.52 14.70 11.80
N LYS A 36 3.04 14.00 10.77
CA LYS A 36 3.84 13.61 9.60
C LYS A 36 3.82 14.67 8.50
N THR A 37 4.90 14.72 7.73
CA THR A 37 4.97 15.56 6.54
C THR A 37 3.95 15.10 5.49
N PRO A 38 3.48 16.00 4.60
CA PRO A 38 2.65 15.62 3.46
C PRO A 38 3.24 14.47 2.62
N GLN A 39 4.55 14.47 2.42
CA GLN A 39 5.28 13.48 1.62
C GLN A 39 5.24 12.09 2.27
N GLU A 40 5.48 12.00 3.58
CA GLU A 40 5.40 10.72 4.32
C GLU A 40 3.97 10.14 4.29
N ARG A 41 2.95 10.99 4.43
CA ARG A 41 1.55 10.55 4.32
C ARG A 41 1.21 10.01 2.94
N LEU A 42 1.70 10.67 1.89
CA LEU A 42 1.47 10.24 0.51
C LEU A 42 2.15 8.89 0.23
N ALA A 43 3.38 8.71 0.72
CA ALA A 43 4.09 7.43 0.60
C ALA A 43 3.35 6.30 1.33
N ALA A 44 2.83 6.55 2.54
CA ALA A 44 2.04 5.57 3.29
C ALA A 44 0.73 5.21 2.56
N LEU A 45 0.05 6.20 1.96
CA LEU A 45 -1.15 5.96 1.15
C LEU A 45 -0.87 5.10 -0.09
N GLU A 46 0.22 5.37 -0.81
CA GLU A 46 0.61 4.56 -1.97
C GLU A 46 0.94 3.12 -1.57
N LEU A 47 1.63 2.92 -0.44
CA LEU A 47 1.86 1.58 0.10
C LEU A 47 0.54 0.86 0.40
N MET A 48 -0.42 1.52 1.06
CA MET A 48 -1.75 0.93 1.31
C MET A 48 -2.51 0.62 0.02
N ARG A 49 -2.42 1.49 -0.99
CA ARG A 49 -2.98 1.24 -2.33
C ARG A 49 -2.40 -0.03 -2.92
N GLN A 50 -1.07 -0.19 -2.87
CA GLN A 50 -0.40 -1.36 -3.42
C GLN A 50 -0.81 -2.65 -2.73
N ILE A 51 -0.90 -2.64 -1.40
CA ILE A 51 -1.34 -3.78 -0.59
C ILE A 51 -2.79 -4.17 -0.93
N ASN A 52 -3.71 -3.19 -0.91
CA ASN A 52 -5.14 -3.47 -1.06
C ASN A 52 -5.55 -3.91 -2.47
N TYR A 53 -4.85 -3.43 -3.50
CA TYR A 53 -5.18 -3.73 -4.89
C TYR A 53 -4.26 -4.77 -5.54
N GLY A 54 -3.39 -5.42 -4.77
CA GLY A 54 -2.50 -6.46 -5.27
C GLY A 54 -1.58 -5.93 -6.37
N TYR A 55 -0.81 -4.90 -6.04
CA TYR A 55 0.13 -4.29 -6.99
C TYR A 55 1.10 -5.32 -7.53
N ASP A 56 0.96 -5.60 -8.82
CA ASP A 56 1.91 -6.36 -9.60
C ASP A 56 2.65 -5.39 -10.55
N PRO A 57 3.95 -5.13 -10.32
CA PRO A 57 4.74 -4.24 -11.16
C PRO A 57 4.88 -4.76 -12.60
N THR A 58 4.58 -6.03 -12.88
CA THR A 58 4.65 -6.63 -14.23
C THR A 58 3.34 -6.51 -15.02
N THR A 59 2.20 -6.30 -14.36
CA THR A 59 0.89 -6.03 -14.99
C THR A 59 0.37 -4.62 -14.74
N ALA A 60 1.22 -3.71 -14.25
CA ALA A 60 0.91 -2.30 -14.01
C ALA A 60 0.42 -1.61 -15.31
N ARG A 61 -0.87 -1.78 -15.57
CA ARG A 61 -1.70 -1.20 -16.63
C ARG A 61 -1.07 -1.24 -18.02
N LEU A 62 -1.20 -2.38 -18.71
CA LEU A 62 -1.54 -2.27 -20.13
C LEU A 62 -2.84 -1.48 -20.21
N GLU A 63 -2.75 -0.27 -20.76
CA GLU A 63 -3.91 0.56 -21.06
C GLU A 63 -4.84 -0.25 -21.97
N ARG A 64 -6.00 -0.66 -21.45
CA ARG A 64 -7.00 -1.34 -22.26
C ARG A 64 -7.71 -0.28 -23.09
N VAL A 65 -7.33 -0.16 -24.35
CA VAL A 65 -8.12 0.59 -25.33
C VAL A 65 -9.36 -0.26 -25.63
N PHE A 66 -10.56 0.31 -25.44
CA PHE A 66 -11.78 -0.37 -25.82
C PHE A 66 -11.83 -0.48 -27.36
N GLU A 67 -12.02 -1.69 -27.87
CA GLU A 67 -12.27 -1.95 -29.29
C GLU A 67 -13.77 -2.21 -29.50
N ILE A 68 -14.31 -1.70 -30.60
CA ILE A 68 -15.70 -1.95 -31.02
C ILE A 68 -15.72 -3.28 -31.76
N VAL A 69 -16.52 -4.24 -31.30
CA VAL A 69 -16.72 -5.53 -31.98
C VAL A 69 -18.06 -5.53 -32.70
N GLU A 70 -18.09 -5.85 -34.00
CA GLU A 70 -19.34 -6.03 -34.74
C GLU A 70 -19.98 -7.39 -34.43
N PHE A 71 -21.26 -7.39 -34.12
CA PHE A 71 -22.04 -8.61 -33.91
C PHE A 71 -22.41 -9.23 -35.26
N PRO A 72 -22.22 -10.54 -35.48
CA PRO A 72 -22.65 -11.18 -36.73
C PRO A 72 -24.16 -11.01 -36.91
N SER A 73 -24.57 -10.39 -38.01
CA SER A 73 -25.97 -10.37 -38.43
C SER A 73 -26.20 -11.59 -39.32
N ASP A 74 -27.10 -12.48 -38.90
CA ASP A 74 -27.62 -13.57 -39.75
C ASP A 74 -28.44 -13.01 -40.93
#